data_AF-A0A915DBC3-F1
#
_entry.id   AF-A0A915DBC3-F1
#
_cell.length_a   1.000
_cell.length_b   1.000
_cell.length_c   1.000
_cell.angle_alpha   90.00
_cell.angle_beta   90.00
_cell.angle_gamma   90.00
#
_symmetry.space_group_name_H-M   'P 1'
#
loop_
_entity.id
_entity.type
_entity.pdbx_description
1 polymer ?
#
loop_
_entity_poly.entity_id
_entity_poly.type
_entity_poly.pdbx_seq_one_letter_code
_entity_poly.pdbx_strand_id
1 'polypeptide(L)'
;MRTNRRQRRIFVSSLLELFSENSNDGVELNELLFVAENLAHLPYHTFDEPSFILYELDVVLSITGQNILRRFERILVAPEQVSEPAEVESDDQDEDIEDPIQEDMLDQQHEDQIRISKLRRNSQACFILLRLKSYLVKLYGTKGDKYDPQDAAKVNDKPVVRRKMSAFSPQDIVNQLQELQAV
;
A
#
# COMPACT_ATOMS: atom_id res chain seq x y z
N MET A 1 -10.66 25.79 -1.14
CA MET A 1 -10.33 24.38 -0.85
C MET A 1 -11.42 23.70 0.00
N ARG A 2 -11.70 24.09 1.26
CA ARG A 2 -12.71 23.41 2.12
C ARG A 2 -14.15 23.44 1.59
N THR A 3 -14.58 24.54 0.96
CA THR A 3 -15.96 24.77 0.50
C THR A 3 -16.32 24.02 -0.78
N ASN A 4 -15.34 23.56 -1.56
CA ASN A 4 -15.59 22.92 -2.85
C ASN A 4 -15.46 21.40 -2.74
N ARG A 5 -16.60 20.71 -2.67
CA ARG A 5 -16.70 19.24 -2.57
C ARG A 5 -15.83 18.53 -3.61
N ARG A 6 -15.84 18.99 -4.87
CA ARG A 6 -15.07 18.39 -5.96
C ARG A 6 -13.57 18.52 -5.74
N GLN A 7 -13.08 19.71 -5.40
CA GLN A 7 -11.65 19.93 -5.15
C GLN A 7 -11.16 19.10 -3.96
N ARG A 8 -11.95 19.02 -2.89
CA ARG A 8 -11.61 18.20 -1.72
C ARG A 8 -11.49 16.73 -2.08
N ARG A 9 -12.41 16.19 -2.89
CA ARG A 9 -12.35 14.79 -3.33
C ARG A 9 -11.09 14.51 -4.15
N ILE A 10 -10.79 15.36 -5.13
CA ILE A 10 -9.56 15.25 -5.94
C ILE A 10 -8.32 15.26 -5.05
N PHE A 11 -8.26 16.16 -4.07
CA PHE A 11 -7.15 16.24 -3.14
C PHE A 11 -6.99 14.95 -2.30
N VAL A 12 -8.07 14.45 -1.72
CA VAL A 12 -8.03 13.19 -0.95
C VAL A 12 -7.61 12.02 -1.83
N SER A 13 -8.18 11.88 -3.04
CA SER A 13 -7.79 10.84 -4.00
C SER A 13 -6.29 10.92 -4.31
N SER A 14 -5.75 12.12 -4.56
CA SER A 14 -4.31 12.28 -4.81
C SER A 14 -3.44 11.90 -3.61
N LEU A 15 -3.89 12.13 -2.38
CA LEU A 15 -3.17 11.70 -1.17
C LEU A 15 -3.20 10.18 -1.00
N LEU A 16 -4.33 9.54 -1.32
CA LEU A 16 -4.47 8.09 -1.22
C LEU A 16 -3.72 7.36 -2.35
N GLU A 17 -3.57 7.99 -3.51
CA GLU A 17 -2.79 7.48 -4.63
C GLU A 17 -1.29 7.32 -4.28
N LEU A 18 -0.75 8.14 -3.35
CA LEU A 18 0.62 7.99 -2.84
C LEU A 18 0.88 6.63 -2.19
N PHE A 19 -0.16 5.93 -1.71
CA PHE A 19 -0.04 4.60 -1.13
C PHE A 19 -0.11 3.48 -2.16
N SER A 20 -0.47 3.82 -3.40
CA SER A 20 -0.54 2.86 -4.50
C SER A 20 0.87 2.51 -4.99
N GLU A 21 0.97 1.30 -5.55
CA GLU A 21 2.22 0.73 -6.07
C GLU A 21 2.88 1.56 -7.18
N ASN A 22 2.09 2.34 -7.93
CA ASN A 22 2.61 3.15 -9.04
C ASN A 22 3.27 4.45 -8.56
N SER A 23 3.00 4.87 -7.31
CA SER A 23 3.33 6.21 -6.82
C SER A 23 4.09 6.21 -5.50
N ASN A 24 4.21 5.06 -4.83
CA ASN A 24 4.96 4.95 -3.58
C ASN A 24 6.47 4.71 -3.80
N ASP A 25 6.90 4.59 -5.07
CA ASP A 25 8.31 4.49 -5.41
C ASP A 25 8.98 5.84 -5.10
N GLY A 26 9.97 5.81 -4.20
CA GLY A 26 10.61 7.02 -3.68
C GLY A 26 9.92 7.72 -2.48
N VAL A 27 8.67 7.39 -2.12
CA VAL A 27 7.95 8.02 -0.97
C VAL A 27 8.26 7.32 0.36
N GLU A 28 8.93 7.97 1.29
CA GLU A 28 9.33 7.31 2.54
C GLU A 28 8.13 6.85 3.39
N LEU A 29 8.32 5.77 4.16
CA LEU A 29 7.26 5.25 5.04
C LEU A 29 6.78 6.30 6.05
N ASN A 30 7.70 7.17 6.51
CA ASN A 30 7.38 8.27 7.41
C ASN A 30 6.46 9.32 6.77
N GLU A 31 6.64 9.58 5.47
CA GLU A 31 5.76 10.50 4.72
C GLU A 31 4.37 9.90 4.57
N LEU A 32 4.26 8.60 4.29
CA LEU A 32 2.98 7.89 4.25
C LEU A 32 2.28 7.90 5.62
N LEU A 33 3.03 7.69 6.71
CA LEU A 33 2.51 7.80 8.08
C LEU A 33 2.00 9.22 8.37
N PHE A 34 2.74 10.24 7.96
CA PHE A 34 2.33 11.64 8.10
C PHE A 34 1.03 11.91 7.33
N VAL A 35 0.92 11.46 6.08
CA VAL A 35 -0.32 11.62 5.30
C VAL A 35 -1.50 10.91 5.98
N ALA A 36 -1.29 9.67 6.45
CA ALA A 36 -2.32 8.91 7.15
C ALA A 36 -2.76 9.59 8.46
N GLU A 37 -1.81 10.12 9.23
CA GLU A 37 -2.09 10.87 10.46
C GLU A 37 -2.91 12.13 10.18
N ASN A 38 -2.56 12.88 9.14
CA ASN A 38 -3.33 14.05 8.73
C ASN A 38 -4.76 13.66 8.36
N LEU A 39 -4.94 12.63 7.53
CA LEU A 39 -6.27 12.10 7.20
C LEU A 39 -7.04 11.66 8.45
N ALA A 40 -6.39 11.04 9.44
CA ALA A 40 -7.05 10.64 10.67
C ALA A 40 -7.53 11.83 11.54
N HIS A 41 -6.84 12.97 11.50
CA HIS A 41 -7.09 14.11 12.37
C HIS A 41 -7.87 15.26 11.72
N LEU A 42 -8.17 15.18 10.43
CA LEU A 42 -9.00 16.17 9.76
C LEU A 42 -10.38 16.31 10.45
N PRO A 43 -10.84 17.54 10.70
CA PRO A 43 -12.14 17.79 11.33
C PRO A 43 -13.26 17.64 10.30
N TYR A 44 -13.78 16.42 10.13
CA TYR A 44 -14.90 16.18 9.21
C TYR A 44 -16.20 16.73 9.80
N HIS A 45 -16.96 17.44 8.96
CA HIS A 45 -18.17 18.15 9.39
C HIS A 45 -19.44 17.43 8.95
N THR A 46 -19.44 16.87 7.75
CA THR A 46 -20.62 16.23 7.15
C THR A 46 -20.37 14.75 6.94
N PHE A 47 -21.43 13.95 6.92
CA PHE A 47 -21.38 12.51 6.68
C PHE A 47 -20.75 12.16 5.33
N ASP A 48 -20.91 13.01 4.31
CA ASP A 48 -20.29 12.87 2.99
C ASP A 48 -18.76 12.75 3.06
N GLU A 49 -18.11 13.47 3.97
CA GLU A 49 -16.65 13.57 4.04
C GLU A 49 -15.96 12.27 4.48
N PRO A 50 -16.22 11.72 5.68
CA PRO A 50 -15.58 10.48 6.12
C PRO A 50 -16.08 9.29 5.29
N SER A 51 -17.32 9.33 4.79
CA SER A 51 -17.86 8.25 3.95
C SER A 51 -17.17 8.20 2.59
N PHE A 52 -16.89 9.35 1.97
CA PHE A 52 -16.08 9.42 0.75
C PHE A 52 -14.67 8.84 0.97
N ILE A 53 -14.01 9.19 2.07
CA ILE A 53 -12.66 8.69 2.37
C ILE A 53 -12.68 7.19 2.58
N LEU A 54 -13.67 6.65 3.30
CA LEU A 54 -13.83 5.22 3.51
C LEU A 54 -14.09 4.48 2.19
N TYR A 55 -14.93 5.03 1.31
CA TYR A 55 -15.15 4.51 -0.03
C TYR A 55 -13.85 4.47 -0.85
N GLU A 56 -13.11 5.58 -0.87
CA GLU A 56 -11.86 5.67 -1.64
C GLU A 56 -10.79 4.73 -1.10
N LEU A 57 -10.70 4.60 0.24
CA LEU A 57 -9.87 3.60 0.90
C LEU A 57 -10.24 2.18 0.45
N ASP A 58 -11.51 1.85 0.33
CA ASP A 58 -11.96 0.53 -0.13
C ASP A 58 -11.51 0.24 -1.57
N VAL A 59 -11.61 1.22 -2.46
CA VAL A 59 -11.13 1.12 -3.84
C VAL A 59 -9.61 0.89 -3.87
N VAL A 60 -8.83 1.75 -3.20
CA VAL A 60 -7.37 1.68 -3.19
C VAL A 60 -6.87 0.38 -2.54
N LEU A 61 -7.48 -0.04 -1.42
CA LEU A 61 -7.13 -1.28 -0.72
C LEU A 61 -7.46 -2.52 -1.55
N SER A 62 -8.57 -2.52 -2.28
CA SER A 62 -8.94 -3.65 -3.16
C SER A 62 -7.91 -3.84 -4.27
N ILE A 63 -7.54 -2.75 -4.97
CA ILE A 63 -6.57 -2.79 -6.07
C ILE A 63 -5.18 -3.16 -5.53
N THR A 64 -4.71 -2.44 -4.51
CA THR A 64 -3.37 -2.64 -3.93
C THR A 64 -3.25 -4.02 -3.28
N GLY A 65 -4.27 -4.48 -2.55
CA GLY A 65 -4.30 -5.81 -1.94
C GLY A 65 -4.22 -6.93 -2.96
N GLN A 66 -4.97 -6.85 -4.07
CA GLN A 66 -4.89 -7.84 -5.15
C GLN A 66 -3.52 -7.85 -5.83
N ASN A 67 -2.89 -6.68 -6.01
CA ASN A 67 -1.55 -6.59 -6.58
C ASN A 67 -0.51 -7.26 -5.65
N ILE A 68 -0.57 -6.99 -4.35
CA ILE A 68 0.31 -7.59 -3.34
C ILE A 68 0.17 -9.12 -3.35
N LEU A 69 -1.05 -9.65 -3.30
CA LEU A 69 -1.29 -11.10 -3.26
C LEU A 69 -0.76 -11.80 -4.52
N ARG A 70 -1.02 -11.25 -5.71
CA ARG A 70 -0.50 -11.79 -6.98
C ARG A 70 1.03 -11.78 -7.04
N ARG A 71 1.67 -10.74 -6.51
CA ARG A 71 3.14 -10.66 -6.44
C ARG A 71 3.72 -11.67 -5.46
N PHE A 72 3.08 -11.81 -4.31
CA PHE A 72 3.47 -12.82 -3.33
C PHE A 72 3.39 -14.23 -3.91
N GLU A 73 2.32 -14.55 -4.63
CA GLU A 73 2.17 -15.82 -5.34
C GLU A 73 3.30 -16.06 -6.36
N ARG A 74 3.64 -15.06 -7.17
CA ARG A 74 4.75 -15.15 -8.15
C ARG A 74 6.14 -15.32 -7.53
N ILE A 75 6.36 -14.82 -6.32
CA ILE A 75 7.64 -15.00 -5.61
C ILE A 75 7.70 -16.41 -5.00
N LEU A 76 6.58 -16.95 -4.53
CA LEU A 76 6.53 -18.28 -3.94
C LEU A 76 6.54 -19.40 -4.98
N VAL A 77 5.92 -19.20 -6.13
CA VAL A 77 6.00 -20.11 -7.27
C VAL A 77 7.30 -19.79 -8.00
N ALA A 78 8.37 -20.53 -7.69
CA ALA A 78 9.67 -20.38 -8.33
C ALA A 78 9.50 -20.26 -9.86
N PRO A 79 10.27 -19.41 -10.55
CA PRO A 79 10.24 -19.39 -12.00
C PRO A 79 10.57 -20.79 -12.49
N GLU A 80 9.68 -21.39 -13.28
CA GLU A 80 9.98 -22.61 -14.03
C GLU A 80 11.31 -22.36 -14.73
N GLN A 81 12.31 -23.14 -14.34
CA GLN A 81 13.62 -23.15 -14.96
C GLN A 81 13.40 -23.44 -16.44
N VAL A 82 13.40 -22.42 -17.29
CA VAL A 82 13.64 -22.60 -18.72
C VAL A 82 15.14 -22.83 -18.85
N SER A 83 15.59 -23.99 -18.37
CA SER A 83 16.88 -24.53 -18.73
C SER A 83 16.75 -25.04 -20.16
N GLU A 84 17.09 -24.18 -21.13
CA GLU A 84 17.51 -24.70 -22.43
C GLU A 84 18.73 -25.60 -22.20
N PRO A 85 18.77 -26.82 -22.75
CA PRO A 85 19.92 -27.69 -22.60
C PRO A 85 21.08 -27.07 -23.40
N ALA A 86 22.04 -26.47 -22.71
CA ALA A 86 23.30 -26.08 -23.32
C ALA A 86 24.03 -27.36 -23.78
N GLU A 87 24.16 -27.52 -25.10
CA GLU A 87 25.03 -28.52 -25.71
C GLU A 87 26.48 -28.24 -25.27
N VAL A 88 27.08 -29.20 -24.57
CA VAL A 88 28.45 -29.12 -24.08
C VAL A 88 29.37 -29.67 -25.17
N GLU A 89 30.11 -28.81 -25.87
CA GLU A 89 31.30 -29.22 -26.61
C GLU A 89 32.47 -28.24 -26.38
N SER A 90 33.63 -28.83 -26.04
CA SER A 90 35.02 -28.33 -26.21
C SER A 90 35.46 -27.16 -25.31
N ASP A 91 36.71 -26.99 -24.87
CA ASP A 91 38.00 -27.70 -24.88
C ASP A 91 38.91 -26.90 -23.91
N ASP A 92 40.01 -27.49 -23.46
CA ASP A 92 40.94 -26.99 -22.43
C ASP A 92 41.41 -25.52 -22.60
N GLN A 93 41.33 -24.72 -21.51
CA GLN A 93 42.30 -23.66 -21.17
C GLN A 93 42.13 -23.10 -19.74
N ASP A 94 43.20 -23.20 -18.95
CA ASP A 94 43.42 -22.50 -17.66
C ASP A 94 43.57 -20.99 -17.87
N GLU A 95 42.58 -20.19 -17.49
CA GLU A 95 42.70 -18.79 -17.04
C GLU A 95 41.59 -18.56 -15.99
N ASP A 96 41.74 -17.62 -15.05
CA ASP A 96 40.78 -17.33 -13.96
C ASP A 96 39.34 -17.08 -14.47
N ILE A 97 38.56 -18.15 -14.66
CA ILE A 97 37.14 -18.07 -14.99
C ILE A 97 36.40 -17.81 -13.68
N GLU A 98 36.01 -16.57 -13.42
CA GLU A 98 34.87 -16.31 -12.53
C GLU A 98 33.69 -17.12 -13.10
N ASP A 99 33.30 -18.19 -12.40
CA ASP A 99 32.27 -19.13 -12.85
C ASP A 99 31.04 -18.35 -13.36
N PRO A 100 30.68 -18.41 -14.65
CA PRO A 100 29.52 -17.68 -15.20
C PRO A 100 28.22 -18.04 -14.49
N ILE A 101 28.17 -19.27 -13.95
CA ILE A 101 27.07 -19.80 -13.13
C ILE A 101 26.97 -19.05 -11.79
N GLN A 102 28.11 -18.65 -11.20
CA GLN A 102 28.15 -17.91 -9.95
C GLN A 102 27.66 -16.46 -10.13
N GLU A 103 27.98 -15.82 -11.26
CA GLU A 103 27.49 -14.48 -11.62
C GLU A 103 25.98 -14.49 -11.89
N ASP A 104 25.48 -15.44 -12.69
CA ASP A 104 24.04 -15.63 -12.95
C ASP A 104 23.23 -15.90 -11.66
N MET A 105 23.78 -16.70 -10.74
CA MET A 105 23.14 -16.95 -9.44
C MET A 105 23.09 -15.72 -8.54
N LEU A 106 24.14 -14.89 -8.55
CA LEU A 106 24.19 -13.64 -7.78
C LEU A 106 23.20 -12.61 -8.34
N ASP A 107 23.09 -12.51 -9.66
CA ASP A 107 22.15 -11.62 -10.34
C ASP A 107 20.70 -12.01 -10.09
N GLN A 108 20.38 -13.31 -10.17
CA GLN A 108 19.04 -13.81 -9.85
C GLN A 108 18.68 -13.55 -8.38
N GLN A 109 19.62 -13.78 -7.45
CA GLN A 109 19.40 -13.49 -6.04
C GLN A 109 19.18 -11.99 -5.80
N HIS A 110 19.90 -11.12 -6.50
CA HIS A 110 19.72 -9.68 -6.41
C HIS A 110 18.34 -9.24 -6.92
N GLU A 111 17.88 -9.80 -8.04
CA GLU A 111 16.56 -9.49 -8.59
C GLU A 111 15.43 -9.90 -7.65
N ASP A 112 15.54 -11.08 -7.02
CA ASP A 112 14.55 -11.54 -6.04
C ASP A 112 14.54 -10.67 -4.77
N GLN A 113 15.71 -10.20 -4.30
CA GLN A 113 15.78 -9.23 -3.20
C GLN A 113 15.07 -7.91 -3.54
N ILE A 114 15.22 -7.40 -4.77
CA ILE A 114 14.50 -6.20 -5.24
C ILE A 114 12.99 -6.46 -5.26
N ARG A 115 12.55 -7.61 -5.77
CA ARG A 115 11.11 -7.97 -5.83
C ARG A 115 10.51 -8.07 -4.43
N ILE A 116 11.18 -8.75 -3.51
CA ILE A 116 10.74 -8.91 -2.12
C ILE A 116 10.73 -7.56 -1.38
N SER A 117 11.75 -6.72 -1.57
CA SER A 117 11.81 -5.42 -0.90
C SER A 117 10.68 -4.49 -1.36
N LYS A 118 10.35 -4.48 -2.66
CA LYS A 118 9.19 -3.77 -3.20
C LYS A 118 7.87 -4.33 -2.64
N LEU A 119 7.72 -5.65 -2.59
CA LEU A 119 6.52 -6.28 -2.03
C LEU A 119 6.33 -5.93 -0.55
N ARG A 120 7.42 -5.97 0.24
CA ARG A 120 7.42 -5.57 1.65
C ARG A 120 6.97 -4.12 1.80
N ARG A 121 7.52 -3.21 1.01
CA ARG A 121 7.14 -1.78 1.03
C ARG A 121 5.66 -1.57 0.71
N ASN A 122 5.16 -2.22 -0.34
CA ASN A 122 3.75 -2.13 -0.73
C ASN A 122 2.83 -2.70 0.36
N SER A 123 3.27 -3.78 1.02
CA SER A 123 2.55 -4.37 2.16
C SER A 123 2.50 -3.42 3.36
N GLN A 124 3.59 -2.70 3.66
CA GLN A 124 3.61 -1.70 4.73
C GLN A 124 2.68 -0.51 4.42
N ALA A 125 2.70 0.01 3.18
CA ALA A 125 1.79 1.08 2.76
C ALA A 125 0.31 0.64 2.87
N CYS A 126 0.00 -0.56 2.39
CA CYS A 126 -1.33 -1.17 2.51
C CYS A 126 -1.75 -1.34 3.99
N PHE A 127 -0.81 -1.78 4.84
CA PHE A 127 -1.06 -1.91 6.28
C PHE A 127 -1.42 -0.56 6.93
N ILE A 128 -0.71 0.52 6.61
CA ILE A 128 -1.04 1.87 7.11
C ILE A 128 -2.47 2.26 6.71
N LEU A 129 -2.86 2.03 5.45
CA LEU A 129 -4.22 2.30 4.98
C LEU A 129 -5.28 1.47 5.73
N LEU A 130 -5.00 0.20 6.01
CA LEU A 130 -5.89 -0.65 6.81
C LEU A 130 -6.08 -0.11 8.23
N ARG A 131 -5.00 0.38 8.86
CA ARG A 131 -5.05 1.02 10.18
C ARG A 131 -5.86 2.31 10.15
N LEU A 132 -5.63 3.17 9.14
CA LEU A 132 -6.38 4.41 8.93
C LEU A 132 -7.89 4.12 8.75
N LYS A 133 -8.24 3.18 7.86
CA LYS A 133 -9.62 2.76 7.64
C LYS A 133 -10.26 2.27 8.94
N SER A 134 -9.59 1.36 9.66
CA SER A 134 -10.10 0.82 10.94
C SER A 134 -10.37 1.93 11.96
N TYR A 135 -9.46 2.90 12.05
CA TYR A 135 -9.62 4.05 12.92
C TYR A 135 -10.81 4.93 12.52
N LEU A 136 -10.94 5.31 11.24
CA LEU A 136 -12.04 6.17 10.77
C LEU A 136 -13.41 5.51 10.94
N VAL A 137 -13.53 4.20 10.65
CA VAL A 137 -14.76 3.43 10.90
C VAL A 137 -15.14 3.48 12.37
N LYS A 138 -14.18 3.30 13.27
CA LYS A 138 -14.41 3.36 14.72
C LYS A 138 -14.80 4.77 15.17
N LEU A 139 -14.12 5.79 14.65
CA LEU A 139 -14.27 7.20 15.02
C LEU A 139 -15.63 7.79 14.65
N TYR A 140 -16.12 7.48 13.44
CA TYR A 140 -17.39 8.04 12.93
C TYR A 140 -18.54 7.04 12.94
N GLY A 141 -18.27 5.75 13.15
CA GLY A 141 -19.30 4.72 13.18
C GLY A 141 -19.97 4.46 11.82
N THR A 142 -19.36 4.94 10.74
CA THR A 142 -19.86 4.77 9.37
C THR A 142 -18.98 3.75 8.63
N LYS A 143 -19.55 3.13 7.60
CA LYS A 143 -18.86 2.21 6.69
C LYS A 143 -18.99 2.76 5.27
N GLY A 144 -17.99 2.47 4.41
CA GLY A 144 -17.97 2.92 3.01
C GLY A 144 -18.94 2.17 2.09
N ASP A 145 -19.44 1.01 2.52
CA ASP A 145 -20.24 0.06 1.72
C ASP A 145 -21.62 0.60 1.26
N LYS A 146 -22.17 1.58 1.97
CA LYS A 146 -23.49 2.16 1.65
C LYS A 146 -23.41 3.56 1.02
N TYR A 147 -22.21 4.01 0.68
CA TYR A 147 -21.98 5.36 0.16
C TYR A 147 -21.83 5.34 -1.36
N ASP A 148 -22.64 6.12 -2.07
CA ASP A 148 -22.47 6.35 -3.50
C ASP A 148 -21.86 7.74 -3.74
N PRO A 149 -20.66 7.85 -4.36
CA PRO A 149 -20.05 9.14 -4.67
C PRO A 149 -20.86 9.96 -5.70
N GLN A 150 -21.76 9.33 -6.48
CA GLN A 150 -22.65 9.97 -7.45
C GLN A 150 -23.92 10.54 -6.81
N ASP A 151 -24.21 10.21 -5.55
CA ASP A 151 -25.35 10.76 -4.83
C ASP A 151 -25.29 12.29 -4.82
N ALA A 152 -26.48 12.89 -5.02
CA ALA A 152 -26.67 14.32 -4.90
C ALA A 152 -26.16 14.79 -3.53
N ALA A 153 -25.36 15.87 -3.51
CA ALA A 153 -24.68 16.34 -2.30
C ALA A 153 -25.63 16.50 -1.11
N LYS A 154 -26.87 16.91 -1.37
CA LYS A 154 -27.93 17.12 -0.37
C LYS A 154 -28.33 15.85 0.39
N VAL A 155 -28.16 14.67 -0.19
CA VAL A 155 -28.54 13.38 0.45
C VAL A 155 -27.64 13.10 1.65
N ASN A 156 -26.36 13.45 1.54
CA ASN A 156 -25.30 13.12 2.48
C ASN A 156 -24.77 14.32 3.29
N ASP A 157 -25.44 15.48 3.22
CA ASP A 157 -25.06 16.74 3.89
C ASP A 157 -25.44 16.80 5.39
N LYS A 158 -25.64 15.63 6.01
CA LYS A 158 -26.01 15.53 7.42
C LYS A 158 -24.75 15.73 8.28
N PRO A 159 -24.86 16.38 9.46
CA PRO A 159 -23.72 16.48 10.38
C PRO A 159 -23.26 15.10 10.83
N VAL A 160 -21.95 14.91 10.95
CA VAL A 160 -21.36 13.65 11.45
C VAL A 160 -21.00 13.75 12.93
N VAL A 161 -21.20 12.66 13.68
CA VAL A 161 -20.81 12.58 15.10
C VAL A 161 -19.45 11.92 15.21
N ARG A 162 -18.51 12.62 15.85
CA ARG A 162 -17.19 12.09 16.21
C ARG A 162 -17.24 11.45 17.59
N ARG A 163 -16.92 10.16 17.69
CA ARG A 163 -16.86 9.44 18.97
C ARG A 163 -15.60 9.82 19.76
N LYS A 164 -15.69 9.77 21.09
CA LYS A 164 -14.53 9.96 21.98
C LYS A 164 -13.70 8.67 22.00
N MET A 165 -12.45 8.74 21.54
CA MET A 165 -11.48 7.64 21.57
C MET A 165 -10.05 8.18 21.58
N SER A 166 -9.07 7.29 21.78
CA SER A 166 -7.66 7.63 21.64
C SER A 166 -7.36 8.14 20.23
N ALA A 167 -6.41 9.07 20.13
CA ALA A 167 -5.94 9.58 18.86
C ALA A 167 -5.31 8.48 18.00
N PHE A 168 -5.27 8.70 16.69
CA PHE A 168 -4.51 7.86 15.78
C PHE A 168 -3.01 8.06 16.07
N SER A 169 -2.30 7.00 16.45
CA SER A 169 -0.88 7.04 16.81
C SER A 169 -0.06 6.36 15.72
N PRO A 170 0.77 7.10 14.97
CA PRO A 170 1.73 6.51 14.03
C PRO A 170 2.72 5.57 14.72
N GLN A 171 3.09 5.87 15.97
CA GLN A 171 4.05 5.05 16.72
C GLN A 171 3.52 3.63 16.97
N ASP A 172 2.22 3.49 17.22
CA ASP A 172 1.59 2.16 17.40
C ASP A 172 1.71 1.32 16.13
N ILE A 173 1.63 1.96 14.96
CA ILE A 173 1.78 1.31 13.65
C ILE A 173 3.23 0.91 13.42
N VAL A 174 4.18 1.79 13.73
CA VAL A 174 5.62 1.49 13.61
C VAL A 174 6.00 0.30 14.50
N ASN A 175 5.55 0.29 15.76
CA ASN A 175 5.83 -0.81 16.69
C ASN A 175 5.26 -2.13 16.15
N GLN A 176 4.03 -2.14 15.64
CA GLN A 176 3.44 -3.34 15.02
C GLN A 176 4.20 -3.81 13.77
N LEU A 177 4.67 -2.89 12.94
CA LEU A 177 5.48 -3.23 11.77
C LEU A 177 6.83 -3.83 12.17
N GLN A 178 7.43 -3.35 13.26
CA GLN A 178 8.69 -3.90 13.79
C GLN A 178 8.49 -5.29 14.40
N GLU A 179 7.40 -5.52 15.14
CA GLU A 179 7.05 -6.83 15.69
C GLU A 179 6.89 -7.88 14.58
N LEU A 180 6.24 -7.52 13.46
CA LEU A 180 6.07 -8.40 12.30
C LEU A 180 7.38 -8.73 11.57
N GLN A 181 8.47 -8.00 11.83
CA GLN A 181 9.79 -8.23 11.23
C GLN A 181 10.71 -9.07 12.11
N ALA A 182 10.35 -9.30 13.39
CA ALA A 182 11.16 -10.04 14.35
C ALA A 182 10.84 -11.55 14.39
N VAL A 183 9.89 -12.00 13.56
CA VAL A 183 9.44 -13.41 13.41
C VAL A 183 9.96 -13.96 12.10
#